data_AF-A0A565BR06-F1
#
_entry.id   AF-A0A565BR06-F1
#
_cell.length_a   1.000
_cell.length_b   1.000
_cell.length_c   1.000
_cell.angle_alpha   90.00
_cell.angle_beta   90.00
_cell.angle_gamma   90.00
#
_symmetry.space_group_name_H-M   'P 1'
#
loop_
_entity.id
_entity.type
_entity.pdbx_description
1 polymer ?
#
loop_
_entity_poly.entity_id
_entity_poly.type
_entity_poly.pdbx_seq_one_letter_code
_entity_poly.pdbx_strand_id
1 'polypeptide(L)'
;MTKLTNEKISQFKAAIYLQNIKFHCVASSANLWAFILDSGTGYSSQVCDLSSNFLRKSWIMEQWKKNYHISSIAGANNDKSLVVMSQGTNYTQQSYKITRSFPYTWINKKWRDGFHVTSMATAGSRWCVVMSTNSCYSDQVPILRHF
;
A
#
# COMPACT_ATOMS: atom_id res chain seq x y z
N MET A 1 -19.97 15.84 1.72
CA MET A 1 -18.94 14.86 1.33
C MET A 1 -19.00 13.69 2.32
N THR A 2 -19.50 12.54 1.89
CA THR A 2 -19.95 11.48 2.80
C THR A 2 -18.75 10.64 3.29
N LYS A 3 -18.56 10.52 4.61
CA LYS A 3 -17.48 9.70 5.20
C LYS A 3 -17.59 8.24 4.71
N LEU A 4 -16.48 7.69 4.22
CA LEU A 4 -16.36 6.27 3.89
C LEU A 4 -16.37 5.46 5.20
N THR A 5 -17.40 4.65 5.42
CA THR A 5 -17.49 3.70 6.53
C THR A 5 -17.08 2.30 6.06
N ASN A 6 -16.74 1.39 6.99
CA ASN A 6 -16.40 0.00 6.66
C ASN A 6 -17.54 -0.70 5.89
N GLU A 7 -18.80 -0.39 6.20
CA GLU A 7 -19.97 -0.90 5.47
C GLU A 7 -20.02 -0.39 4.02
N LYS A 8 -19.73 0.90 3.79
CA LYS A 8 -19.66 1.45 2.44
C LYS A 8 -18.49 0.86 1.65
N ILE A 9 -17.37 0.55 2.31
CA ILE A 9 -16.28 -0.21 1.68
C ILE A 9 -16.75 -1.62 1.31
N SER A 10 -17.53 -2.29 2.15
CA SER A 10 -18.06 -3.63 1.84
C SER A 10 -18.99 -3.61 0.63
N GLN A 11 -19.94 -2.66 0.59
CA GLN A 11 -20.83 -2.47 -0.56
C GLN A 11 -20.05 -2.08 -1.83
N PHE A 12 -19.05 -1.21 -1.69
CA PHE A 12 -18.17 -0.82 -2.79
C PHE A 12 -17.33 -2.00 -3.30
N LYS A 13 -16.80 -2.84 -2.41
CA LYS A 13 -16.09 -4.09 -2.75
C LYS A 13 -16.98 -5.05 -3.54
N ALA A 14 -18.25 -5.18 -3.17
CA ALA A 14 -19.20 -6.03 -3.90
C ALA A 14 -19.43 -5.53 -5.33
N ALA A 15 -19.61 -4.21 -5.52
CA ALA A 15 -19.76 -3.60 -6.85
C ALA A 15 -18.49 -3.74 -7.70
N ILE A 16 -17.30 -3.55 -7.10
CA ILE A 16 -15.99 -3.75 -7.73
C ILE A 16 -15.83 -5.20 -8.21
N TYR A 17 -16.20 -6.17 -7.37
CA TYR A 17 -16.08 -7.59 -7.67
C TYR A 17 -16.91 -7.98 -8.89
N LEU A 18 -18.14 -7.49 -9.00
CA LEU A 18 -19.03 -7.77 -10.13
C LEU A 18 -18.52 -7.21 -11.47
N GLN A 19 -17.72 -6.15 -11.44
CA GLN A 19 -17.18 -5.50 -12.64
C GLN A 19 -15.77 -5.97 -13.00
N ASN A 20 -15.19 -6.89 -12.21
CA ASN A 20 -13.79 -7.32 -12.30
C ASN A 20 -12.76 -6.17 -12.37
N ILE A 21 -13.08 -5.05 -11.75
CA ILE A 21 -12.20 -3.90 -11.61
C ILE A 21 -11.37 -4.08 -10.32
N LYS A 22 -10.14 -3.57 -10.24
CA LYS A 22 -9.21 -3.74 -9.10
C LYS A 22 -8.66 -2.40 -8.63
N PHE A 23 -8.32 -2.27 -7.36
CA PHE A 23 -7.56 -1.12 -6.86
C PHE A 23 -6.19 -1.05 -7.53
N HIS A 24 -5.90 0.08 -8.17
CA HIS A 24 -4.59 0.36 -8.75
C HIS A 24 -3.79 1.34 -7.89
N CYS A 25 -4.43 2.44 -7.46
CA CYS A 25 -3.81 3.44 -6.61
C CYS A 25 -4.76 3.88 -5.49
N VAL A 26 -4.21 4.08 -4.29
CA VAL A 26 -4.95 4.64 -3.16
C VAL A 26 -4.18 5.82 -2.58
N ALA A 27 -4.88 6.86 -2.18
CA ALA A 27 -4.29 8.03 -1.54
C ALA A 27 -5.26 8.64 -0.55
N SER A 28 -4.72 9.43 0.38
CA SER A 28 -5.52 10.27 1.26
C SER A 28 -4.86 11.61 1.49
N SER A 29 -5.67 12.65 1.62
CA SER A 29 -5.27 13.99 2.06
C SER A 29 -6.11 14.35 3.28
N ALA A 30 -5.45 14.55 4.42
CA ALA A 30 -6.08 14.64 5.73
C ALA A 30 -6.98 13.44 6.04
N ASN A 31 -8.30 13.56 5.79
CA ASN A 31 -9.30 12.50 6.00
C ASN A 31 -10.16 12.24 4.76
N LEU A 32 -9.81 12.84 3.62
CA LEU A 32 -10.41 12.55 2.33
C LEU A 32 -9.62 11.43 1.65
N TRP A 33 -10.31 10.41 1.17
CA TRP A 33 -9.72 9.22 0.56
C TRP A 33 -10.10 9.17 -0.92
N ALA A 34 -9.13 8.85 -1.77
CA ALA A 34 -9.31 8.68 -3.19
C ALA A 34 -8.70 7.35 -3.65
N PHE A 35 -9.38 6.68 -4.58
CA PHE A 35 -8.95 5.41 -5.13
C PHE A 35 -9.12 5.44 -6.65
N ILE A 36 -8.10 5.02 -7.37
CA ILE A 36 -8.17 4.74 -8.79
C ILE A 36 -8.29 3.24 -8.94
N LEU A 37 -9.27 2.82 -9.71
CA LEU A 37 -9.51 1.44 -10.03
C LEU A 37 -9.25 1.18 -11.52
N ASP A 38 -8.78 -0.02 -11.83
CA ASP A 38 -8.37 -0.42 -13.17
C ASP A 38 -8.69 -1.92 -13.36
N SER A 39 -9.21 -2.29 -14.53
CA SER A 39 -9.43 -3.68 -14.92
C SER A 39 -8.18 -4.32 -15.56
N GLY A 40 -7.20 -3.50 -15.96
CA GLY A 40 -5.96 -3.90 -16.61
C GLY A 40 -4.77 -4.13 -15.69
N THR A 41 -4.95 -4.18 -14.36
CA THR A 41 -3.82 -4.31 -13.41
C THR A 41 -3.08 -5.64 -13.48
N GLY A 42 -3.70 -6.68 -14.07
CA GLY A 42 -3.18 -8.05 -14.05
C GLY A 42 -3.30 -8.77 -12.70
N TYR A 43 -3.89 -8.13 -11.67
CA TYR A 43 -4.08 -8.77 -10.36
C TYR A 43 -5.19 -9.81 -10.39
N SER A 44 -4.88 -11.03 -9.92
CA SER A 44 -5.85 -12.13 -9.88
C SER A 44 -6.82 -12.01 -8.71
N SER A 45 -6.37 -11.47 -7.58
CA SER A 45 -7.20 -11.25 -6.39
C SER A 45 -6.69 -10.07 -5.57
N GLN A 46 -7.58 -9.43 -4.81
CA GLN A 46 -7.23 -8.35 -3.90
C GLN A 46 -7.98 -8.42 -2.58
N VAL A 47 -7.30 -8.01 -1.52
CA VAL A 47 -7.86 -7.79 -0.19
C VAL A 47 -7.42 -6.41 0.30
N CYS A 48 -8.25 -5.76 1.11
CA CYS A 48 -7.87 -4.49 1.70
C CYS A 48 -8.37 -4.34 3.14
N ASP A 49 -7.58 -3.66 3.95
CA ASP A 49 -7.83 -3.35 5.36
C ASP A 49 -7.90 -1.84 5.56
N LEU A 50 -9.09 -1.34 5.93
CA LEU A 50 -9.24 0.01 6.47
C LEU A 50 -9.13 -0.09 7.99
N SER A 51 -8.00 0.36 8.53
CA SER A 51 -7.67 0.24 9.94
C SER A 51 -7.61 1.60 10.63
N SER A 52 -7.94 1.62 11.93
CA SER A 52 -7.65 2.75 12.83
C SER A 52 -6.19 2.77 13.31
N ASN A 53 -5.42 1.72 13.02
CA ASN A 53 -4.01 1.63 13.33
C ASN A 53 -3.21 1.59 12.02
N PHE A 54 -2.31 2.57 11.85
CA PHE A 54 -1.47 2.71 10.67
C PHE A 54 -0.70 1.41 10.38
N LEU A 55 -1.10 0.74 9.29
CA LEU A 55 -0.57 -0.54 8.81
C LEU A 55 -0.57 -1.64 9.90
N ARG A 56 -1.76 -2.20 10.16
CA ARG A 56 -1.96 -3.31 11.10
C ARG A 56 -1.10 -4.53 10.75
N LYS A 57 0.02 -4.68 11.46
CA LYS A 57 1.04 -5.72 11.23
C LYS A 57 0.49 -7.15 11.21
N SER A 58 -0.39 -7.50 12.15
CA SER A 58 -0.97 -8.86 12.22
C SER A 58 -1.71 -9.24 10.94
N TRP A 59 -2.52 -8.32 10.41
CA TRP A 59 -3.28 -8.55 9.18
C TRP A 59 -2.36 -8.66 7.95
N ILE A 60 -1.36 -7.79 7.84
CA ILE A 60 -0.37 -7.86 6.74
C ILE A 60 0.36 -9.20 6.76
N MET A 61 0.84 -9.64 7.93
CA MET A 61 1.52 -10.93 8.07
C MET A 61 0.60 -12.11 7.70
N GLU A 62 -0.68 -12.04 8.03
CA GLU A 62 -1.66 -13.05 7.63
C GLU A 62 -1.83 -13.11 6.11
N GLN A 63 -1.91 -11.95 5.44
CA GLN A 63 -2.09 -11.89 3.99
C GLN A 63 -0.81 -12.30 3.23
N TRP A 64 0.38 -11.99 3.74
CA TRP A 64 1.63 -12.51 3.20
C TRP A 64 1.69 -14.04 3.20
N LYS A 65 1.21 -14.70 4.27
CA LYS A 65 1.11 -16.17 4.31
C LYS A 65 0.18 -16.75 3.23
N LYS A 66 -0.75 -15.93 2.72
CA LYS A 66 -1.67 -16.27 1.62
C LYS A 66 -1.16 -15.80 0.26
N ASN A 67 0.12 -15.45 0.15
CA ASN A 67 0.77 -14.97 -1.08
C ASN A 67 0.19 -13.66 -1.64
N TYR A 68 -0.46 -12.85 -0.81
CA TYR A 68 -0.81 -11.48 -1.18
C TYR A 68 0.37 -10.57 -0.87
N HIS A 69 0.70 -9.65 -1.78
CA HIS A 69 1.71 -8.62 -1.56
C HIS A 69 1.06 -7.25 -1.49
N ILE A 70 1.57 -6.36 -0.64
CA ILE A 70 1.14 -4.95 -0.60
C ILE A 70 1.37 -4.34 -1.98
N SER A 71 0.28 -3.86 -2.58
CA SER A 71 0.27 -3.23 -3.91
C SER A 71 0.01 -1.73 -3.82
N SER A 72 -0.73 -1.28 -2.80
CA SER A 72 -0.99 0.15 -2.59
C SER A 72 -1.29 0.45 -1.12
N ILE A 73 -0.79 1.58 -0.61
CA ILE A 73 -1.03 2.05 0.76
C ILE A 73 -1.37 3.53 0.80
N ALA A 74 -2.26 3.90 1.72
CA ALA A 74 -2.56 5.29 2.05
C ALA A 74 -2.74 5.45 3.56
N GLY A 75 -2.34 6.59 4.10
CA GLY A 75 -2.49 6.93 5.51
C GLY A 75 -3.06 8.34 5.69
N ALA A 76 -3.90 8.48 6.71
CA ALA A 76 -4.56 9.72 7.09
C ALA A 76 -3.90 10.34 8.32
N ASN A 77 -4.22 11.62 8.59
CA ASN A 77 -3.63 12.36 9.71
C ASN A 77 -4.11 11.88 11.10
N ASN A 78 -5.12 11.00 11.15
CA ASN A 78 -5.65 10.40 12.37
C ASN A 78 -5.22 8.94 12.54
N ASP A 79 -4.05 8.60 12.03
CA ASP A 79 -3.46 7.25 12.08
C ASP A 79 -4.26 6.15 11.38
N LYS A 80 -5.37 6.48 10.72
CA LYS A 80 -6.07 5.53 9.86
C LYS A 80 -5.23 5.22 8.64
N SER A 81 -5.33 3.98 8.15
CA SER A 81 -4.70 3.56 6.91
C SER A 81 -5.61 2.68 6.10
N LEU A 82 -5.46 2.75 4.79
CA LEU A 82 -5.89 1.71 3.88
C LEU A 82 -4.66 0.96 3.36
N VAL A 83 -4.67 -0.35 3.52
CA VAL A 83 -3.68 -1.24 2.90
C VAL A 83 -4.41 -2.09 1.87
N VAL A 84 -3.95 -2.07 0.62
CA VAL A 84 -4.38 -2.99 -0.42
C VAL A 84 -3.27 -4.01 -0.67
N MET A 85 -3.61 -5.28 -0.63
CA MET A 85 -2.71 -6.37 -0.97
C MET A 85 -3.31 -7.19 -2.11
N SER A 86 -2.46 -7.71 -3.00
CA SER A 86 -2.88 -8.33 -4.26
C SER A 86 -2.10 -9.61 -4.55
N GLN A 87 -2.77 -10.56 -5.19
CA GLN A 87 -2.18 -11.71 -5.86
C GLN A 87 -2.05 -11.43 -7.37
N GLY A 88 -1.23 -12.22 -8.07
CA GLY A 88 -0.92 -11.99 -9.49
C GLY A 88 0.10 -10.86 -9.69
N THR A 89 0.76 -10.40 -8.62
CA THR A 89 1.93 -9.51 -8.73
C THR A 89 3.15 -10.32 -9.16
N ASN A 90 4.11 -9.67 -9.81
CA ASN A 90 5.43 -10.26 -10.05
C ASN A 90 6.29 -10.33 -8.77
N TYR A 91 5.89 -9.67 -7.69
CA TYR A 91 6.67 -9.62 -6.45
C TYR A 91 6.91 -11.01 -5.84
N THR A 92 8.14 -11.28 -5.41
CA THR A 92 8.53 -12.57 -4.81
C THR A 92 8.88 -12.47 -3.32
N GLN A 93 9.50 -11.37 -2.91
CA GLN A 93 9.75 -11.04 -1.51
C GLN A 93 9.31 -9.60 -1.28
N GLN A 94 8.81 -9.33 -0.07
CA GLN A 94 8.38 -7.98 0.31
C GLN A 94 8.79 -7.66 1.74
N SER A 95 9.14 -6.41 1.97
CA SER A 95 9.39 -5.87 3.30
C SER A 95 8.85 -4.45 3.40
N TYR A 96 8.44 -4.04 4.59
CA TYR A 96 8.04 -2.66 4.85
C TYR A 96 8.68 -2.14 6.12
N LYS A 97 8.84 -0.82 6.20
CA LYS A 97 9.37 -0.14 7.38
C LYS A 97 8.52 1.08 7.71
N ILE A 98 8.20 1.24 9.00
CA ILE A 98 7.50 2.41 9.55
C ILE A 98 8.44 3.15 10.48
N THR A 99 8.66 4.43 10.23
CA THR A 99 9.58 5.29 11.01
C THR A 99 9.07 6.73 11.06
N ARG A 100 9.49 7.50 12.08
CA ARG A 100 9.19 8.94 12.15
C ARG A 100 10.08 9.78 11.24
N SER A 101 11.29 9.33 10.97
CA SER A 101 12.20 9.94 9.99
C SER A 101 12.23 9.10 8.72
N PHE A 102 12.50 9.74 7.57
CA PHE A 102 12.60 9.03 6.30
C PHE A 102 13.71 7.95 6.35
N PRO A 103 13.43 6.67 6.04
CA PRO A 103 14.34 5.56 6.35
C PRO A 103 15.43 5.33 5.30
N TYR A 104 16.20 6.36 4.93
CA TYR A 104 17.19 6.32 3.85
C TYR A 104 18.20 5.16 3.97
N THR A 105 18.84 4.99 5.14
CA THR A 105 19.83 3.92 5.36
C THR A 105 19.25 2.52 5.14
N TRP A 106 17.98 2.32 5.48
CA TRP A 106 17.31 1.04 5.28
C TRP A 106 16.98 0.79 3.80
N ILE A 107 16.53 1.83 3.08
CA ILE A 107 16.27 1.77 1.64
C ILE A 107 17.56 1.41 0.89
N ASN A 108 18.66 2.12 1.17
CA ASN A 108 19.96 1.83 0.54
C ASN A 108 20.44 0.40 0.77
N LYS A 109 20.23 -0.13 1.98
CA LYS A 109 20.55 -1.54 2.27
C LYS A 109 19.68 -2.47 1.42
N LYS A 110 18.38 -2.19 1.34
CA LYS A 110 17.42 -3.00 0.60
C LYS A 110 17.62 -2.97 -0.92
N TRP A 111 18.02 -1.85 -1.50
CA TRP A 111 18.43 -1.79 -2.91
C TRP A 111 19.58 -2.73 -3.22
N ARG A 112 20.61 -2.82 -2.35
CA ARG A 112 21.71 -3.79 -2.51
C ARG A 112 21.24 -5.25 -2.40
N ASP A 113 20.15 -5.49 -1.69
CA ASP A 113 19.52 -6.80 -1.56
C ASP A 113 18.53 -7.09 -2.71
N GLY A 114 18.47 -6.25 -3.75
CA GLY A 114 17.60 -6.41 -4.93
C GLY A 114 16.14 -6.00 -4.74
N PHE A 115 15.81 -5.37 -3.61
CA PHE A 115 14.47 -4.83 -3.35
C PHE A 115 14.36 -3.42 -3.92
N HIS A 116 13.19 -3.05 -4.44
CA HIS A 116 12.88 -1.69 -4.88
C HIS A 116 11.65 -1.16 -4.15
N VAL A 117 11.57 0.15 -3.94
CA VAL A 117 10.40 0.82 -3.39
C VAL A 117 9.22 0.62 -4.34
N THR A 118 8.13 0.04 -3.84
CA THR A 118 6.92 -0.24 -4.62
C THR A 118 5.70 0.52 -4.11
N SER A 119 5.73 1.01 -2.88
CA SER A 119 4.68 1.89 -2.36
C SER A 119 5.19 2.68 -1.16
N MET A 120 4.64 3.88 -0.96
CA MET A 120 4.94 4.74 0.18
C MET A 120 3.66 5.43 0.65
N ALA A 121 3.56 5.63 1.96
CA ALA A 121 2.50 6.44 2.54
C ALA A 121 2.99 7.12 3.81
N THR A 122 2.24 8.12 4.26
CA THR A 122 2.45 8.77 5.55
C THR A 122 1.17 8.70 6.38
N ALA A 123 1.31 8.69 7.70
CA ALA A 123 0.22 8.99 8.62
C ALA A 123 0.76 9.82 9.78
N GLY A 124 0.24 11.04 9.91
CA GLY A 124 0.83 12.05 10.78
C GLY A 124 2.30 12.27 10.43
N SER A 125 3.19 12.11 11.40
CA SER A 125 4.65 12.25 11.23
C SER A 125 5.36 10.95 10.85
N ARG A 126 4.63 9.86 10.61
CA ARG A 126 5.24 8.56 10.29
C ARG A 126 5.27 8.33 8.79
N TRP A 127 6.40 7.84 8.32
CA TRP A 127 6.63 7.31 6.99
C TRP A 127 6.41 5.80 7.01
N CYS A 128 5.81 5.29 5.94
CA CYS A 128 5.87 3.89 5.57
C CYS A 128 6.51 3.76 4.18
N VAL A 129 7.49 2.87 4.08
CA VAL A 129 8.10 2.47 2.81
C VAL A 129 7.93 0.97 2.65
N VAL A 130 7.32 0.55 1.54
CA VAL A 130 7.19 -0.84 1.11
C VAL A 130 8.19 -1.07 -0.01
N MET A 131 8.94 -2.16 0.09
CA MET A 131 9.87 -2.57 -0.96
C MET A 131 9.65 -4.04 -1.32
N SER A 132 9.72 -4.34 -2.62
CA SER A 132 9.56 -5.70 -3.16
C SER A 132 10.72 -6.07 -4.08
N THR A 133 11.05 -7.36 -4.17
CA THR A 133 11.89 -7.93 -5.24
C THR A 133 11.03 -8.29 -6.46
N ASN A 134 11.65 -8.43 -7.63
CA ASN A 134 10.96 -8.71 -8.90
C ASN A 134 9.84 -7.71 -9.24
N SER A 135 10.09 -6.43 -8.93
CA SER A 135 9.14 -5.34 -9.16
C SER A 135 9.21 -4.73 -10.56
N CYS A 136 10.09 -5.25 -11.43
CA CYS A 136 10.42 -4.66 -12.74
C CYS A 136 10.95 -3.22 -12.66
N TYR A 137 11.38 -2.76 -11.48
CA TYR A 137 12.06 -1.49 -11.28
C TYR A 137 13.58 -1.70 -11.23
N SER A 138 14.34 -0.67 -11.58
CA SER A 138 15.82 -0.67 -11.50
C SER A 138 16.33 0.56 -10.74
N ASP A 139 16.65 1.64 -11.45
CA ASP A 139 17.49 2.73 -10.98
C ASP A 139 16.68 3.79 -10.22
N GLN A 140 16.24 3.43 -9.01
CA GLN A 140 15.51 4.34 -8.14
C GLN A 140 16.46 5.31 -7.43
N VAL A 141 16.13 6.61 -7.51
CA VAL A 141 16.87 7.67 -6.81
C VAL A 141 15.96 8.34 -5.79
N PRO A 142 16.36 8.44 -4.52
CA PRO A 142 15.58 9.13 -3.50
C PRO A 142 15.87 10.63 -3.54
N ILE A 143 14.82 11.45 -3.58
CA ILE A 143 14.93 12.91 -3.48
C ILE A 143 14.13 13.36 -2.26
N LEU A 144 14.80 14.01 -1.30
CA LEU A 144 14.17 14.64 -0.15
C LEU A 144 14.45 16.14 -0.20
N ARG A 145 13.40 16.96 -0.28
CA ARG A 145 13.50 18.42 -0.32
C ARG A 145 12.49 19.02 0.64
N HIS A 146 12.89 20.09 1.31
CA HIS A 146 11.97 21.03 1.93
C HIS A 146 11.65 22.07 0.86
N PHE A 147 10.37 22.31 0.59
CA PHE A 147 9.89 23.35 -0.31
C PHE A 147 9.36 24.52 0.50
#